data_AF-A0A1Z5K798-F1
#
_entry.id   AF-A0A1Z5K798-F1
#
_cell.length_a   1.000
_cell.length_b   1.000
_cell.length_c   1.000
_cell.angle_alpha   90.00
_cell.angle_beta   90.00
_cell.angle_gamma   90.00
#
_symmetry.space_group_name_H-M   'P 1'
#
loop_
_entity.id
_entity.type
_entity.pdbx_description
1 polymer ?
#
loop_
_entity_poly.entity_id
_entity_poly.type
_entity_poly.pdbx_seq_one_letter_code
_entity_poly.pdbx_strand_id
1 'polypeptide(L)'
;MKSMFQRFAPIPTVQDYDYVHHLAGPLFSDQITPSSQPGQVHHLRMKEQLWTRWSNDMYGIRYADGTVFAADIKGQTFTFRDRMVLRDTKEEVIGVMVKVMSRTQQTIKIYGLRPFTAGQISSEQRYKSSALYLWAEVTELLTSFQYVMTMADGTEYVADPVGGFVGSQNMRLTRNGKVCAALRQINWAADFEGKTWDVTVDPGVDPCLICCFIVVIDEMNENRRK
;
A
#
# COMPACT_ATOMS: atom_id res chain seq x y z
N MET A 1 -30.87 11.34 15.46
CA MET A 1 -30.16 10.05 15.25
C MET A 1 -30.19 9.73 13.77
N LYS A 2 -29.13 10.07 13.02
CA LYS A 2 -28.98 9.60 11.64
C LYS A 2 -28.57 8.13 11.70
N SER A 3 -29.39 7.30 11.07
CA SER A 3 -29.21 5.86 10.95
C SER A 3 -27.80 5.52 10.47
N MET A 4 -27.06 4.80 11.32
CA MET A 4 -25.70 4.31 11.09
C MET A 4 -25.78 2.99 10.29
N PHE A 5 -26.40 3.03 9.10
CA PHE A 5 -26.16 1.96 8.12
C PHE A 5 -24.78 2.24 7.52
N GLN A 6 -23.76 1.48 7.94
CA GLN A 6 -22.53 1.33 7.19
C GLN A 6 -22.92 0.83 5.79
N ARG A 7 -23.05 1.77 4.84
CA ARG A 7 -23.18 1.43 3.43
C ARG A 7 -21.79 1.00 2.97
N PHE A 8 -21.59 -0.30 2.88
CA PHE A 8 -20.46 -0.83 2.13
C PHE A 8 -20.48 -0.21 0.74
N ALA A 9 -19.31 0.24 0.29
CA ALA A 9 -19.19 0.67 -1.09
C ALA A 9 -19.40 -0.54 -2.03
N PRO A 10 -19.95 -0.31 -3.23
CA PRO A 10 -20.10 -1.38 -4.21
C PRO A 10 -18.73 -1.89 -4.65
N ILE A 11 -18.67 -3.18 -5.02
CA ILE A 11 -17.49 -3.76 -5.65
C ILE A 11 -17.25 -3.03 -6.98
N PRO A 12 -16.03 -2.51 -7.23
CA PRO A 12 -15.71 -1.86 -8.49
C PRO A 12 -15.93 -2.77 -9.70
N THR A 13 -16.49 -2.19 -10.75
CA THR A 13 -16.67 -2.80 -12.07
C THR A 13 -15.51 -2.42 -12.99
N VAL A 14 -15.38 -3.10 -14.14
CA VAL A 14 -14.33 -2.77 -15.14
C VAL A 14 -14.44 -1.31 -15.61
N GLN A 15 -15.65 -0.77 -15.71
CA GLN A 15 -15.89 0.62 -16.14
C GLN A 15 -15.34 1.65 -15.14
N ASP A 16 -15.19 1.28 -13.87
CA ASP A 16 -14.63 2.17 -12.85
C ASP A 16 -13.13 2.45 -13.06
N TYR A 17 -12.46 1.67 -13.92
CA TYR A 17 -11.04 1.79 -14.31
C TYR A 17 -10.83 2.47 -15.67
N ASP A 18 -11.89 3.01 -16.29
CA ASP A 18 -11.76 3.74 -17.55
C ASP A 18 -11.14 5.15 -17.35
N TYR A 19 -10.96 5.58 -16.10
CA TYR A 19 -10.42 6.89 -15.77
C TYR A 19 -8.89 6.87 -15.62
N VAL A 20 -8.17 7.50 -16.56
CA VAL A 20 -6.72 7.65 -16.42
C VAL A 20 -6.39 8.71 -15.37
N HIS A 21 -5.76 8.26 -14.29
CA HIS A 21 -5.27 9.10 -13.22
C HIS A 21 -4.03 9.89 -13.68
N HIS A 22 -4.04 11.22 -13.54
CA HIS A 22 -2.82 11.99 -13.76
C HIS A 22 -1.80 11.70 -12.66
N LEU A 23 -0.54 11.47 -13.02
CA LEU A 23 0.54 11.40 -12.03
C LEU A 23 0.71 12.78 -11.38
N ALA A 24 0.52 12.83 -10.06
CA ALA A 24 0.88 13.98 -9.26
C ALA A 24 2.29 13.71 -8.70
N GLY A 25 3.32 14.16 -9.42
CA GLY A 25 4.70 14.06 -8.95
C GLY A 25 5.47 12.81 -9.42
N PRO A 26 6.65 12.56 -8.82
CA PRO A 26 7.57 11.49 -9.22
C PRO A 26 7.07 10.10 -8.75
N LEU A 27 7.42 9.03 -9.47
CA LEU A 27 7.07 7.66 -9.03
C LEU A 27 7.97 7.21 -7.88
N PHE A 28 7.45 6.43 -6.94
CA PHE A 28 8.23 5.85 -5.86
C PHE A 28 9.42 5.03 -6.35
N SER A 29 9.32 4.47 -7.57
CA SER A 29 10.26 3.51 -8.14
C SER A 29 10.80 3.89 -9.52
N ASP A 30 11.07 5.17 -9.82
CA ASP A 30 11.53 5.71 -11.14
C ASP A 30 12.51 4.85 -11.99
N GLN A 31 13.22 3.88 -11.40
CA GLN A 31 14.15 2.96 -12.08
C GLN A 31 13.56 1.59 -12.46
N ILE A 32 12.40 1.20 -11.94
CA ILE A 32 12.04 -0.22 -11.71
C ILE A 32 10.83 -0.65 -12.55
N THR A 33 10.00 0.29 -12.96
CA THR A 33 8.92 0.01 -13.89
C THR A 33 8.77 1.15 -14.89
N PRO A 34 8.71 0.87 -16.21
CA PRO A 34 8.19 1.84 -17.19
C PRO A 34 6.68 2.15 -16.99
N SER A 35 6.10 1.79 -15.85
CA SER A 35 4.67 1.59 -15.64
C SER A 35 3.86 2.86 -15.37
N SER A 36 4.48 4.02 -15.43
CA SER A 36 3.80 5.31 -15.59
C SER A 36 3.52 5.63 -17.06
N GLN A 37 3.67 4.67 -17.98
CA GLN A 37 3.07 4.82 -19.30
C GLN A 37 1.56 5.07 -19.13
N PRO A 38 1.06 6.24 -19.59
CA PRO A 38 -0.37 6.53 -19.51
C PRO A 38 -1.15 5.40 -20.18
N GLY A 39 -2.05 4.76 -19.43
CA GLY A 39 -2.97 3.73 -19.95
C GLY A 39 -2.67 2.27 -19.58
N GLN A 40 -1.60 1.94 -18.85
CA GLN A 40 -1.37 0.56 -18.41
C GLN A 40 -2.02 0.27 -17.04
N VAL A 41 -2.96 -0.68 -17.02
CA VAL A 41 -3.52 -1.28 -15.79
C VAL A 41 -2.56 -2.35 -15.27
N HIS A 42 -2.28 -2.36 -13.97
CA HIS A 42 -1.45 -3.40 -13.34
C HIS A 42 -2.33 -4.41 -12.59
N HIS A 43 -2.18 -5.68 -12.94
CA HIS A 43 -2.76 -6.78 -12.19
C HIS A 43 -1.66 -7.49 -11.43
N LEU A 44 -1.67 -7.34 -10.11
CA LEU A 44 -0.66 -7.87 -9.20
C LEU A 44 -1.28 -8.91 -8.27
N ARG A 45 -0.45 -9.83 -7.81
CA ARG A 45 -0.72 -10.75 -6.72
C ARG A 45 0.32 -10.52 -5.64
N MET A 46 -0.14 -10.44 -4.41
CA MET A 46 0.70 -10.15 -3.26
C MET A 46 0.31 -11.07 -2.11
N LYS A 47 1.28 -11.79 -1.53
CA LYS A 47 1.00 -12.67 -0.39
C LYS A 47 0.61 -11.82 0.81
N GLU A 48 -0.45 -12.19 1.52
CA GLU A 48 -0.71 -11.64 2.85
C GLU A 48 0.31 -12.27 3.80
N GLN A 49 1.16 -11.44 4.41
CA GLN A 49 2.16 -11.92 5.35
C GLN A 49 1.83 -11.40 6.74
N LEU A 50 1.53 -12.34 7.65
CA LEU A 50 1.34 -12.05 9.06
C LEU A 50 2.68 -11.67 9.70
N TRP A 51 2.74 -10.49 10.30
CA TRP A 51 3.92 -9.84 10.87
C TRP A 51 4.50 -10.60 12.08
N THR A 52 3.73 -11.54 12.66
CA THR A 52 4.20 -12.49 13.68
C THR A 52 5.18 -13.55 13.17
N ARG A 53 5.31 -13.80 11.85
CA ARG A 53 6.37 -14.68 11.32
C ARG A 53 7.65 -13.88 11.09
N TRP A 54 8.47 -13.82 12.14
CA TRP A 54 9.70 -13.04 12.17
C TRP A 54 10.78 -13.67 11.28
N SER A 55 11.40 -12.80 10.48
CA SER A 55 12.66 -12.95 9.74
C SER A 55 12.59 -13.45 8.29
N ASN A 56 13.18 -12.64 7.42
CA ASN A 56 13.63 -12.92 6.04
C ASN A 56 12.61 -13.21 4.93
N ASP A 57 11.35 -13.51 5.24
CA ASP A 57 10.35 -13.77 4.21
C ASP A 57 9.89 -12.47 3.52
N MET A 58 9.88 -12.50 2.19
CA MET A 58 9.40 -11.40 1.33
C MET A 58 7.88 -11.55 1.08
N TYR A 59 7.20 -10.43 0.86
CA TYR A 59 5.76 -10.42 0.55
C TYR A 59 5.43 -11.08 -0.80
N GLY A 60 6.42 -11.32 -1.67
CA GLY A 60 6.25 -12.14 -2.87
C GLY A 60 5.31 -11.49 -3.87
N ILE A 61 5.57 -10.23 -4.24
CA ILE A 61 4.75 -9.50 -5.20
C ILE A 61 5.04 -10.00 -6.62
N ARG A 62 3.98 -10.36 -7.34
CA ARG A 62 4.05 -10.84 -8.72
C ARG A 62 2.98 -10.19 -9.57
N TYR A 63 3.17 -10.18 -10.88
CA TYR A 63 2.08 -9.95 -11.80
C TYR A 63 1.11 -11.15 -11.80
N ALA A 64 -0.12 -10.93 -12.25
CA ALA A 64 -1.16 -11.96 -12.30
C ALA A 64 -0.80 -13.16 -13.21
N ASP A 65 0.12 -12.96 -14.17
CA ASP A 65 0.67 -14.00 -15.05
C ASP A 65 1.77 -14.85 -14.37
N GLY A 66 2.16 -14.52 -13.14
CA GLY A 66 3.20 -15.20 -12.37
C GLY A 66 4.60 -14.58 -12.50
N THR A 67 4.80 -13.58 -13.37
CA THR A 67 6.06 -12.86 -13.51
C THR A 67 6.39 -12.10 -12.23
N VAL A 68 7.67 -12.08 -11.83
CA VAL A 68 8.11 -11.37 -10.61
C VAL A 68 7.89 -9.87 -10.79
N PHE A 69 7.25 -9.24 -9.80
CA PHE A 69 7.10 -7.79 -9.81
C PHE A 69 8.44 -7.14 -9.50
N ALA A 70 8.66 -5.95 -10.01
CA ALA A 70 9.98 -5.35 -10.02
C ALA A 70 10.42 -4.81 -8.63
N ALA A 71 9.52 -4.85 -7.64
CA ALA A 71 9.80 -4.56 -6.25
C ALA A 71 9.14 -5.59 -5.32
N ASP A 72 9.71 -5.77 -4.13
CA ASP A 72 9.14 -6.60 -3.07
C ASP A 72 9.35 -5.96 -1.69
N ILE A 73 8.49 -6.29 -0.74
CA ILE A 73 8.52 -5.73 0.61
C ILE A 73 9.14 -6.75 1.55
N LYS A 74 10.06 -6.27 2.38
CA LYS A 74 10.72 -7.09 3.40
C LYS A 74 10.62 -6.42 4.76
N GLY A 75 10.13 -7.16 5.75
CA GLY A 75 10.18 -6.73 7.14
C GLY A 75 11.62 -6.69 7.65
N GLN A 76 12.01 -5.59 8.30
CA GLN A 76 13.31 -5.50 8.96
C GLN A 76 13.10 -5.26 10.45
N THR A 77 13.19 -6.33 11.24
CA THR A 77 13.12 -6.27 12.70
C THR A 77 14.52 -5.98 13.25
N PHE A 78 14.77 -4.72 13.63
CA PHE A 78 15.89 -4.37 14.50
C PHE A 78 15.36 -3.52 15.65
N THR A 79 15.50 -4.07 16.86
CA THR A 79 15.57 -3.37 18.16
C THR A 79 14.81 -2.02 18.21
N PHE A 80 13.54 -2.09 18.65
CA PHE A 80 12.67 -0.97 19.06
C PHE A 80 12.05 -0.08 17.98
N ARG A 81 12.39 -0.22 16.69
CA ARG A 81 11.68 0.51 15.61
C ARG A 81 11.29 -0.45 14.49
N ASP A 82 10.01 -0.79 14.47
CA ASP A 82 9.43 -1.62 13.42
C ASP A 82 9.47 -0.88 12.09
N ARG A 83 10.24 -1.43 11.16
CA ARG A 83 10.42 -0.89 9.81
C ARG A 83 10.13 -1.97 8.78
N MET A 84 9.49 -1.57 7.70
CA MET A 84 9.36 -2.38 6.49
C MET A 84 10.09 -1.66 5.37
N VAL A 85 10.78 -2.42 4.54
CA VAL A 85 11.63 -1.88 3.50
C VAL A 85 11.14 -2.41 2.17
N LEU A 86 10.75 -1.51 1.28
CA LEU A 86 10.48 -1.84 -0.11
C LEU A 86 11.82 -1.89 -0.84
N ARG A 87 12.09 -3.01 -1.51
CA ARG A 87 13.32 -3.29 -2.25
C ARG A 87 13.00 -3.58 -3.70
N ASP A 88 13.95 -3.33 -4.57
CA ASP A 88 13.86 -3.72 -5.97
C ASP A 88 14.41 -5.13 -6.23
N THR A 89 14.36 -5.59 -7.48
CA THR A 89 14.93 -6.88 -7.90
C THR A 89 16.45 -6.99 -7.74
N LYS A 90 17.15 -5.88 -7.50
CA LYS A 90 18.58 -5.82 -7.22
C LYS A 90 18.88 -5.73 -5.73
N GLU A 91 17.87 -5.89 -4.86
CA GLU A 91 17.95 -5.74 -3.40
C GLU A 91 18.25 -4.32 -2.92
N GLU A 92 18.19 -3.33 -3.81
CA GLU A 92 18.33 -1.92 -3.48
C GLU A 92 17.06 -1.40 -2.83
N VAL A 93 17.24 -0.55 -1.82
CA VAL A 93 16.11 0.03 -1.09
C VAL A 93 15.52 1.15 -1.92
N ILE A 94 14.18 1.17 -2.01
CA ILE A 94 13.44 2.24 -2.68
C ILE A 94 12.49 2.97 -1.75
N GLY A 95 12.00 2.27 -0.72
CA GLY A 95 11.07 2.83 0.25
C GLY A 95 11.26 2.26 1.64
N VAL A 96 10.92 3.07 2.65
CA VAL A 96 10.94 2.66 4.05
C VAL A 96 9.63 3.06 4.70
N MET A 97 8.89 2.09 5.21
CA MET A 97 7.71 2.30 6.06
C MET A 97 8.15 2.25 7.52
N VAL A 98 7.77 3.26 8.30
CA VAL A 98 8.12 3.36 9.72
C VAL A 98 6.85 3.52 10.54
N LYS A 99 6.68 2.63 11.52
CA LYS A 99 5.62 2.75 12.51
C LYS A 99 5.93 3.89 13.47
N VAL A 100 5.00 4.84 13.59
CA VAL A 100 5.05 5.94 14.54
C VAL A 100 3.90 5.75 15.52
N MET A 101 4.22 5.27 16.73
CA MET A 101 3.22 5.05 17.76
C MET A 101 2.91 6.36 18.48
N SER A 102 1.66 6.80 18.40
CA SER A 102 1.06 7.76 19.33
C SER A 102 0.21 7.00 20.34
N ARG A 103 -0.04 7.58 21.53
CA ARG A 103 -0.83 6.93 22.60
C ARG A 103 -2.26 6.59 22.20
N THR A 104 -2.81 7.26 21.19
CA THR A 104 -4.24 7.19 20.83
C THR A 104 -4.49 6.79 19.38
N GLN A 105 -3.46 6.80 18.54
CA GLN A 105 -3.59 6.47 17.12
C GLN A 105 -2.29 5.86 16.61
N GLN A 106 -2.41 4.75 15.90
CA GLN A 106 -1.32 4.18 15.13
C GLN A 106 -1.22 4.92 13.80
N THR A 107 -0.04 5.44 13.51
CA THR A 107 0.28 6.08 12.24
C THR A 107 1.48 5.38 11.64
N ILE A 108 1.42 5.03 10.36
CA ILE A 108 2.58 4.49 9.63
C ILE A 108 2.95 5.48 8.54
N LYS A 109 4.22 5.90 8.53
CA LYS A 109 4.75 6.87 7.56
C LYS A 109 5.56 6.12 6.51
N ILE A 110 5.31 6.43 5.23
CA ILE A 110 6.01 5.90 4.07
C ILE A 110 7.04 6.93 3.63
N TYR A 111 8.30 6.53 3.54
CA TYR A 111 9.40 7.39 3.15
C TYR A 111 10.07 6.89 1.87
N GLY A 112 10.47 7.83 1.02
CA GLY A 112 11.37 7.58 -0.11
C GLY A 112 12.78 8.08 0.16
N LEU A 113 13.74 7.62 -0.64
CA LEU A 113 15.16 8.06 -0.58
C LEU A 113 15.40 9.41 -1.26
N ARG A 114 14.38 9.96 -1.91
CA ARG A 114 14.42 11.23 -2.63
C ARG A 114 13.16 12.04 -2.31
N PRO A 115 13.18 13.37 -2.48
CA PRO A 115 12.01 14.19 -2.24
C PRO A 115 10.88 13.87 -3.23
N PHE A 116 9.64 13.90 -2.75
CA PHE A 116 8.44 13.78 -3.55
C PHE A 116 8.10 15.11 -4.25
N THR A 117 8.26 16.24 -3.54
CA THR A 117 8.09 17.59 -4.10
C THR A 117 9.40 18.36 -4.15
N ALA A 118 9.52 19.29 -5.10
CA ALA A 118 10.68 20.17 -5.17
C ALA A 118 10.82 20.99 -3.88
N GLY A 119 12.03 21.01 -3.31
CA GLY A 119 12.32 21.73 -2.07
C GLY A 119 11.85 21.03 -0.78
N GLN A 120 11.35 19.80 -0.87
CA GLN A 120 10.96 19.04 0.31
C GLN A 120 12.15 18.80 1.26
N ILE A 121 11.97 19.15 2.53
CA ILE A 121 12.98 18.96 3.57
C ILE A 121 13.04 17.47 3.96
N SER A 122 14.25 16.94 4.13
CA SER A 122 14.44 15.58 4.64
C SER A 122 13.87 15.44 6.05
N SER A 123 13.26 14.30 6.33
CA SER A 123 12.84 13.95 7.69
C SER A 123 14.03 13.66 8.61
N GLU A 124 13.77 13.62 9.92
CA GLU A 124 14.74 13.13 10.91
C GLU A 124 15.02 11.62 10.78
N GLN A 125 14.17 10.88 10.06
CA GLN A 125 14.39 9.46 9.84
C GLN A 125 15.53 9.25 8.85
N ARG A 126 16.33 8.23 9.12
CA ARG A 126 17.43 7.80 8.25
C ARG A 126 17.36 6.30 8.00
N TYR A 127 17.78 5.90 6.82
CA TYR A 127 18.05 4.50 6.49
C TYR A 127 19.53 4.34 6.19
N LYS A 128 20.24 3.60 7.04
CA LYS A 128 21.72 3.59 7.05
C LYS A 128 22.24 5.04 7.17
N SER A 129 22.95 5.54 6.17
CA SER A 129 23.45 6.92 6.07
C SER A 129 22.59 7.85 5.19
N SER A 130 21.56 7.31 4.53
CA SER A 130 20.73 8.07 3.60
C SER A 130 19.61 8.82 4.32
N ALA A 131 19.39 10.06 3.90
CA ALA A 131 18.24 10.86 4.31
C ALA A 131 16.95 10.27 3.73
N LEU A 132 15.87 10.33 4.52
CA LEU A 132 14.55 9.89 4.10
C LEU A 132 13.61 11.09 3.97
N TYR A 133 12.76 11.07 2.95
CA TYR A 133 11.77 12.10 2.68
C TYR A 133 10.39 11.51 2.87
N LEU A 134 9.48 12.23 3.51
CA LEU A 134 8.12 11.74 3.75
C LEU A 134 7.34 11.72 2.43
N TRP A 135 6.85 10.56 2.01
CA TRP A 135 6.05 10.46 0.79
C TRP A 135 4.57 10.40 1.11
N ALA A 136 4.22 9.62 2.13
CA ALA A 136 2.85 9.49 2.57
C ALA A 136 2.76 9.17 4.07
N GLU A 137 1.61 9.48 4.64
CA GLU A 137 1.22 9.10 5.99
C GLU A 137 -0.07 8.31 5.93
N VAL A 138 -0.11 7.17 6.62
CA VAL A 138 -1.27 6.28 6.67
C VAL A 138 -1.88 6.30 8.06
N THR A 139 -3.18 6.51 8.12
CA THR A 139 -3.97 6.55 9.35
C THR A 139 -5.25 5.71 9.22
N GLU A 140 -5.70 5.13 10.32
CA GLU A 140 -7.02 4.51 10.42
C GLU A 140 -8.02 5.55 10.95
N LEU A 141 -9.17 5.65 10.30
CA LEU A 141 -10.30 6.41 10.78
C LEU A 141 -11.08 5.58 11.80
N LEU A 142 -10.94 5.96 13.08
CA LEU A 142 -11.46 5.24 14.25
C LEU A 142 -12.95 4.83 14.15
N THR A 143 -13.75 5.54 13.36
CA THR A 143 -15.20 5.34 13.28
C THR A 143 -15.68 4.57 12.06
N SER A 144 -14.84 4.29 11.06
CA SER A 144 -15.31 3.80 9.75
C SER A 144 -14.59 2.57 9.20
N PHE A 145 -13.58 2.00 9.87
CA PHE A 145 -12.73 0.93 9.33
C PHE A 145 -12.08 1.31 7.99
N GLN A 146 -12.00 2.61 7.72
CA GLN A 146 -11.36 3.15 6.53
C GLN A 146 -9.91 3.50 6.87
N TYR A 147 -9.04 3.28 5.90
CA TYR A 147 -7.66 3.71 5.98
C TYR A 147 -7.44 4.84 5.00
N VAL A 148 -6.74 5.88 5.42
CA VAL A 148 -6.42 7.04 4.60
C VAL A 148 -4.90 7.15 4.50
N MET A 149 -4.39 7.13 3.27
CA MET A 149 -3.02 7.47 2.94
C MET A 149 -2.98 8.87 2.37
N THR A 150 -2.40 9.81 3.11
CA THR A 150 -2.22 11.21 2.71
C THR A 150 -0.79 11.42 2.21
N MET A 151 -0.66 11.80 0.94
CA MET A 151 0.61 12.10 0.29
C MET A 151 1.21 13.42 0.78
N ALA A 152 2.51 13.62 0.54
CA ALA A 152 3.20 14.85 0.93
C ALA A 152 2.73 16.11 0.19
N ASP A 153 2.04 15.99 -0.95
CA ASP A 153 1.37 17.09 -1.64
C ASP A 153 -0.08 17.31 -1.18
N GLY A 154 -0.57 16.51 -0.22
CA GLY A 154 -1.94 16.52 0.28
C GLY A 154 -2.92 15.65 -0.51
N THR A 155 -2.49 14.95 -1.56
CA THR A 155 -3.34 13.99 -2.27
C THR A 155 -3.74 12.84 -1.32
N GLU A 156 -5.03 12.52 -1.27
CA GLU A 156 -5.54 11.45 -0.40
C GLU A 156 -5.95 10.21 -1.19
N TYR A 157 -5.54 9.05 -0.66
CA TYR A 157 -6.02 7.74 -1.06
C TYR A 157 -6.85 7.17 0.09
N VAL A 158 -8.08 6.78 -0.19
CA VAL A 158 -9.00 6.22 0.82
C VAL A 158 -9.29 4.78 0.47
N ALA A 159 -9.00 3.87 1.40
CA ALA A 159 -9.34 2.46 1.31
C ALA A 159 -10.66 2.18 2.05
N ASP A 160 -11.67 1.79 1.28
CA ASP A 160 -12.99 1.39 1.76
C ASP A 160 -13.13 -0.14 1.73
N PRO A 161 -13.61 -0.79 2.80
CA PRO A 161 -14.09 -2.16 2.69
C PRO A 161 -15.31 -2.22 1.77
N VAL A 162 -15.32 -3.19 0.85
CA VAL A 162 -16.42 -3.43 -0.11
C VAL A 162 -16.93 -4.86 -0.01
N GLY A 163 -18.22 -5.06 -0.24
CA GLY A 163 -18.87 -6.37 -0.08
C GLY A 163 -19.36 -6.68 1.33
N GLY A 164 -19.96 -7.86 1.52
CA GLY A 164 -20.59 -8.26 2.78
C GLY A 164 -19.59 -8.74 3.85
N PHE A 165 -20.01 -8.72 5.11
CA PHE A 165 -19.21 -9.11 6.30
C PHE A 165 -18.72 -10.58 6.32
N VAL A 166 -19.20 -11.44 5.43
CA VAL A 166 -18.94 -12.89 5.46
C VAL A 166 -18.11 -13.30 4.25
N GLY A 167 -16.84 -13.65 4.45
CA GLY A 167 -15.96 -14.19 3.41
C GLY A 167 -14.69 -13.37 3.17
N SER A 168 -14.17 -13.47 1.94
CA SER A 168 -12.99 -12.74 1.45
C SER A 168 -13.11 -11.24 1.67
N GLN A 169 -12.08 -10.62 2.26
CA GLN A 169 -12.01 -9.17 2.37
C GLN A 169 -11.79 -8.57 0.98
N ASN A 170 -12.65 -7.64 0.58
CA ASN A 170 -12.44 -6.83 -0.62
C ASN A 170 -12.29 -5.37 -0.19
N MET A 171 -11.38 -4.66 -0.85
CA MET A 171 -11.18 -3.24 -0.63
C MET A 171 -11.21 -2.49 -1.94
N ARG A 172 -11.75 -1.28 -1.90
CA ARG A 172 -11.72 -0.31 -2.99
C ARG A 172 -10.89 0.87 -2.54
N LEU A 173 -9.91 1.25 -3.34
CA LEU A 173 -9.10 2.44 -3.12
C LEU A 173 -9.60 3.54 -4.05
N THR A 174 -9.80 4.72 -3.49
CA THR A 174 -10.17 5.91 -4.24
C THR A 174 -9.14 7.00 -4.06
N ARG A 175 -8.90 7.76 -5.12
CA ARG A 175 -8.08 8.98 -5.14
C ARG A 175 -8.93 10.11 -5.67
N ASN A 176 -9.09 11.19 -4.90
CA ASN A 176 -10.00 12.29 -5.22
C ASN A 176 -11.44 11.81 -5.56
N GLY A 177 -11.91 10.80 -4.82
CA GLY A 177 -13.25 10.21 -4.98
C GLY A 177 -13.44 9.28 -6.18
N LYS A 178 -12.41 9.07 -7.01
CA LYS A 178 -12.44 8.14 -8.14
C LYS A 178 -11.68 6.86 -7.81
N VAL A 179 -12.19 5.71 -8.24
CA VAL A 179 -11.50 4.43 -8.05
C VAL A 179 -10.12 4.50 -8.69
N CYS A 180 -9.11 4.02 -7.98
CA CYS A 180 -7.71 4.02 -8.44
C CYS A 180 -7.01 2.68 -8.21
N ALA A 181 -7.58 1.83 -7.34
CA ALA A 181 -7.23 0.43 -7.25
C ALA A 181 -8.39 -0.37 -6.61
N ALA A 182 -8.40 -1.68 -6.82
CA ALA A 182 -9.19 -2.58 -5.99
C ALA A 182 -8.40 -3.83 -5.61
N LEU A 183 -8.83 -4.40 -4.49
CA LEU A 183 -8.19 -5.52 -3.85
C LEU A 183 -9.22 -6.56 -3.52
N ARG A 184 -8.90 -7.79 -3.83
CA ARG A 184 -9.70 -8.96 -3.48
C ARG A 184 -8.82 -9.97 -2.81
N GLN A 185 -9.19 -10.36 -1.60
CA GLN A 185 -8.53 -11.46 -0.90
C GLN A 185 -8.96 -12.79 -1.54
N ILE A 186 -7.99 -13.54 -2.03
CA ILE A 186 -8.18 -14.86 -2.61
C ILE A 186 -7.45 -15.90 -1.76
N ASN A 187 -8.06 -17.07 -1.60
CA ASN A 187 -7.38 -18.23 -1.02
C ASN A 187 -6.68 -18.97 -2.16
N TRP A 188 -5.41 -18.69 -2.37
CA TRP A 188 -4.63 -19.28 -3.45
C TRP A 188 -3.72 -20.38 -2.90
N ALA A 189 -4.22 -21.62 -2.87
CA ALA A 189 -3.49 -22.74 -2.28
C ALA A 189 -2.29 -23.24 -3.13
N ALA A 190 -2.11 -22.77 -4.37
CA ALA A 190 -1.17 -23.39 -5.32
C ALA A 190 0.24 -22.77 -5.35
N ASP A 191 0.39 -21.45 -5.14
CA ASP A 191 1.69 -20.75 -5.32
C ASP A 191 2.19 -20.03 -4.06
N PHE A 192 1.30 -19.71 -3.13
CA PHE A 192 1.62 -18.99 -1.89
C PHE A 192 0.82 -19.62 -0.76
N GLU A 193 1.46 -20.41 0.10
CA GLU A 193 0.80 -20.91 1.31
C GLU A 193 0.21 -19.74 2.12
N GLY A 194 -1.11 -19.56 2.07
CA GLY A 194 -1.82 -18.51 2.81
C GLY A 194 -2.84 -17.74 1.98
N LYS A 195 -3.31 -16.63 2.56
CA LYS A 195 -4.18 -15.67 1.90
C LYS A 195 -3.36 -14.79 0.97
N THR A 196 -3.91 -14.41 -0.17
CA THR A 196 -3.25 -13.59 -1.18
C THR A 196 -4.18 -12.44 -1.56
N TRP A 197 -3.62 -11.27 -1.83
CA TRP A 197 -4.32 -10.15 -2.43
C TRP A 197 -4.21 -10.22 -3.96
N ASP A 198 -5.35 -10.20 -4.63
CA ASP A 198 -5.48 -9.90 -6.06
C ASP A 198 -5.71 -8.40 -6.19
N VAL A 199 -4.74 -7.69 -6.76
CA VAL A 199 -4.67 -6.23 -6.75
C VAL A 199 -4.74 -5.73 -8.19
N THR A 200 -5.70 -4.88 -8.48
CA THR A 200 -5.79 -4.14 -9.74
C THR A 200 -5.49 -2.68 -9.47
N VAL A 201 -4.48 -2.12 -10.14
CA VAL A 201 -4.05 -0.72 -10.01
C VAL A 201 -4.28 0.00 -11.32
N ASP A 202 -4.95 1.15 -11.25
CA ASP A 202 -5.39 1.93 -12.39
C ASP A 202 -4.23 2.70 -13.05
N PRO A 203 -4.30 3.05 -14.35
CA PRO A 203 -3.22 3.74 -15.03
C PRO A 203 -2.90 5.09 -14.41
N GLY A 204 -1.61 5.37 -14.25
CA GLY A 204 -1.12 6.61 -13.65
C GLY A 204 -1.21 6.67 -12.13
N VAL A 205 -1.51 5.54 -11.50
CA VAL A 205 -1.33 5.29 -10.08
C VAL A 205 -0.06 4.47 -9.90
N ASP A 206 0.73 4.79 -8.88
CA ASP A 206 1.98 4.09 -8.61
C ASP A 206 1.73 2.72 -7.94
N PRO A 207 2.00 1.59 -8.62
CA PRO A 207 1.78 0.28 -8.05
C PRO A 207 2.65 -0.02 -6.82
N CYS A 208 3.87 0.51 -6.75
CA CYS A 208 4.76 0.31 -5.60
C CYS A 208 4.20 0.99 -4.35
N LEU A 209 3.68 2.22 -4.52
CA LEU A 209 3.02 2.95 -3.44
C LEU A 209 1.76 2.23 -2.97
N ILE A 210 0.94 1.70 -3.90
CA ILE A 210 -0.25 0.91 -3.55
C ILE A 210 0.15 -0.34 -2.77
N CYS A 211 1.18 -1.09 -3.21
CA CYS A 211 1.69 -2.23 -2.45
C CYS A 211 2.13 -1.84 -1.03
N CYS A 212 2.82 -0.71 -0.85
CA CYS A 212 3.14 -0.20 0.49
C CYS A 212 1.88 0.08 1.31
N PHE A 213 0.86 0.70 0.73
CA PHE A 213 -0.39 0.99 1.44
C PHE A 213 -1.10 -0.30 1.90
N ILE A 214 -1.12 -1.34 1.07
CA ILE A 214 -1.70 -2.65 1.41
C ILE A 214 -0.99 -3.27 2.61
N VAL A 215 0.35 -3.32 2.56
CA VAL A 215 1.15 -3.84 3.66
C VAL A 215 0.86 -3.10 4.96
N VAL A 216 0.73 -1.77 4.88
CA VAL A 216 0.40 -0.96 6.04
C VAL A 216 -0.99 -1.28 6.59
N ILE A 217 -1.99 -1.47 5.74
CA ILE A 217 -3.35 -1.87 6.14
C ILE A 217 -3.33 -3.24 6.82
N ASP A 218 -2.63 -4.23 6.25
CA ASP A 218 -2.49 -5.57 6.82
C ASP A 218 -1.85 -5.50 8.23
N GLU A 219 -0.78 -4.72 8.40
CA GLU A 219 -0.12 -4.49 9.68
C GLU A 219 -1.06 -3.81 10.71
N MET A 220 -1.82 -2.78 10.31
CA MET A 220 -2.77 -2.11 11.21
C MET A 220 -3.91 -3.06 11.63
N ASN A 221 -4.43 -3.85 10.70
CA ASN A 221 -5.44 -4.87 10.97
C ASN A 221 -4.93 -5.94 11.94
N GLU A 222 -3.68 -6.37 11.81
CA GLU A 222 -3.08 -7.35 12.72
C GLU A 222 -2.94 -6.81 14.14
N ASN A 223 -2.42 -5.58 14.30
CA ASN A 223 -2.28 -4.95 15.62
C ASN A 223 -3.62 -4.81 16.33
N ARG A 224 -4.70 -4.57 15.59
CA ARG A 224 -6.05 -4.48 16.15
C ARG A 224 -6.60 -5.82 16.65
N ARG A 225 -6.14 -6.95 16.09
CA ARG A 225 -6.56 -8.30 16.51
C ARG A 225 -5.83 -8.81 17.75
N LYS A 226 -4.72 -8.16 18.13
CA LYS A 226 -3.94 -8.46 19.33
C LYS A 226 -4.50 -7.73 20.54
#